data_AF-J2WCR0-F1
#
_entry.id   AF-J2WCR0-F1
#
_cell.length_a   1.000
_cell.length_b   1.000
_cell.length_c   1.000
_cell.angle_alpha   90.00
_cell.angle_beta   90.00
_cell.angle_gamma   90.00
#
_symmetry.space_group_name_H-M   'P 1'
#
loop_
_entity.id
_entity.type
_entity.pdbx_description
1 polymer ?
#
loop_
_entity_poly.entity_id
_entity_poly.type
_entity_poly.pdbx_seq_one_letter_code
_entity_poly.pdbx_strand_id
1 'polypeptide(L)'
;MFLKYLKKFAVSALLGITLLAAPAHAAGTIPLALAIQLDTDGSVAANCQATFFRAGTPSSKQNVYADFSLTQQLANPLSCDQSGRLPMFWIADGLIHVRLTNSSGNPIVDTTMQVLGPSSGGGGGGSTVDPTAIMATGDMKARYGTGPLSGFVRANGLTIGNGASGASERANADTQALFVYLCSTDANLVMTPARSGNCLNDYNASKQLAVPDWRGRALAFLDDMGNSAAGRLTASYFGTTATILGAAGGAESLTLTAAQLPSITSTGNNVITVTGPNTGFAVVDGLPGVGAASNGLNLNKTNLMQMSGTNAISVTSSNTSGAAHRTVQPTMLATIYLKL
;
A
#
# COMPACT_ATOMS: atom_id res chain seq x y z
N MET A 1 -16.29 -8.22 76.66
CA MET A 1 -15.58 -9.51 76.59
C MET A 1 -15.24 -9.78 75.12
N PHE A 2 -13.95 -9.68 74.79
CA PHE A 2 -13.30 -10.03 73.51
C PHE A 2 -13.67 -9.22 72.24
N LEU A 3 -13.42 -7.91 72.23
CA LEU A 3 -12.26 -7.35 71.52
C LEU A 3 -10.98 -8.20 71.65
N LYS A 4 -10.68 -9.03 70.64
CA LYS A 4 -9.36 -9.61 70.31
C LYS A 4 -9.62 -10.59 69.16
N TYR A 5 -9.24 -10.25 67.93
CA TYR A 5 -8.80 -11.15 66.83
C TYR A 5 -8.94 -10.46 65.46
N LEU A 6 -8.25 -9.33 65.25
CA LEU A 6 -7.75 -8.96 63.90
C LEU A 6 -6.60 -7.94 64.00
N LYS A 7 -5.57 -8.29 64.78
CA LYS A 7 -4.24 -7.70 64.66
C LYS A 7 -3.30 -8.83 64.28
N LYS A 8 -2.86 -8.83 63.01
CA LYS A 8 -1.57 -9.34 62.49
C LYS A 8 -1.70 -9.57 60.97
N PHE A 9 -1.48 -8.52 60.18
CA PHE A 9 -0.71 -8.58 58.93
C PHE A 9 -0.45 -7.13 58.48
N ALA A 10 0.36 -6.43 59.27
CA ALA A 10 1.08 -5.26 58.81
C ALA A 10 2.47 -5.77 58.41
N VAL A 11 2.66 -6.03 57.12
CA VAL A 11 3.97 -6.21 56.50
C VAL A 11 4.00 -5.31 55.26
N SER A 12 4.71 -4.21 55.44
CA SER A 12 5.43 -3.39 54.47
C SER A 12 5.29 -3.77 52.97
N ALA A 13 4.63 -2.90 52.20
CA ALA A 13 4.97 -2.68 50.80
C ALA A 13 5.14 -1.16 50.61
N LEU A 14 6.34 -0.71 50.96
CA LEU A 14 6.86 0.59 50.59
C LEU A 14 7.08 0.60 49.07
N LEU A 15 6.66 1.70 48.44
CA LEU A 15 7.32 2.31 47.27
C LEU A 15 7.29 1.50 45.95
N GLY A 16 6.34 1.89 45.09
CA GLY A 16 6.34 1.55 43.68
C GLY A 16 5.66 2.64 42.87
N ILE A 17 6.14 3.88 42.98
CA ILE A 17 5.85 4.93 42.01
C ILE A 17 6.44 4.44 40.69
N THR A 18 5.65 3.75 39.87
CA THR A 18 6.01 3.48 38.48
C THR A 18 5.87 4.79 37.74
N LEU A 19 7.04 5.40 37.49
CA LEU A 19 7.32 6.43 36.53
C LEU A 19 6.21 6.58 35.48
N LEU A 20 5.57 7.74 35.48
CA LEU A 20 5.21 8.37 34.21
C LEU A 20 6.48 8.31 33.35
N ALA A 21 6.46 7.48 32.31
CA ALA A 21 7.47 7.57 31.26
C ALA A 21 7.36 9.00 30.72
N ALA A 22 8.30 9.85 31.12
CA ALA A 22 8.49 11.12 30.46
C ALA A 22 8.61 10.84 28.95
N PRO A 23 8.08 11.72 28.08
CA PRO A 23 8.33 11.58 26.65
C PRO A 23 9.84 11.41 26.45
N ALA A 24 10.22 10.42 25.64
CA ALA A 24 11.61 10.22 25.26
C ALA A 24 12.07 11.47 24.50
N HIS A 25 12.61 12.44 25.24
CA HIS A 25 13.17 13.66 24.71
C HIS A 25 14.32 13.25 23.79
N ALA A 26 14.23 13.61 22.52
CA ALA A 26 15.31 13.39 21.60
C ALA A 26 16.49 14.26 22.03
N ALA A 27 17.72 13.78 21.84
CA ALA A 27 18.91 14.51 22.25
C ALA A 27 19.62 15.04 21.02
N GLY A 28 19.95 16.33 21.01
CA GLY A 28 20.75 16.93 19.96
C GLY A 28 21.82 17.86 20.47
N THR A 29 22.54 18.44 19.55
CA THR A 29 23.55 19.46 19.83
C THR A 29 23.29 20.70 18.98
N ILE A 30 24.05 21.76 19.21
CA ILE A 30 24.04 22.98 18.42
C ILE A 30 25.44 23.19 17.84
N PRO A 31 25.63 24.00 16.78
CA PRO A 31 26.92 24.18 16.10
C PRO A 31 27.96 24.99 16.92
N LEU A 32 27.98 24.80 18.25
CA LEU A 32 28.98 25.31 19.18
C LEU A 32 29.80 24.17 19.81
N ALA A 33 29.29 22.94 19.84
CA ALA A 33 30.02 21.79 20.38
C ALA A 33 31.26 21.49 19.52
N LEU A 34 32.44 21.33 20.16
CA LEU A 34 33.74 21.06 19.54
C LEU A 34 34.24 22.09 18.50
N ALA A 35 33.44 23.11 18.19
CA ALA A 35 33.79 24.21 17.31
C ALA A 35 34.64 25.24 18.07
N ILE A 36 35.67 25.77 17.40
CA ILE A 36 36.48 26.87 17.93
C ILE A 36 35.59 28.11 18.00
N GLN A 37 35.48 28.69 19.18
CA GLN A 37 34.82 29.97 19.40
C GLN A 37 35.85 31.09 19.29
N LEU A 38 35.49 32.14 18.55
CA LEU A 38 36.31 33.35 18.42
C LEU A 38 35.66 34.48 19.21
N ASP A 39 36.47 35.32 19.84
CA ASP A 39 36.01 36.55 20.47
C ASP A 39 35.73 37.62 19.39
N THR A 40 35.09 38.71 19.80
CA THR A 40 34.73 39.87 18.98
C THR A 40 35.90 40.54 18.27
N ASP A 41 37.12 40.34 18.74
CA ASP A 41 38.36 40.81 18.11
C ASP A 41 38.98 39.78 17.13
N GLY A 42 38.36 38.61 16.95
CA GLY A 42 38.83 37.53 16.09
C GLY A 42 39.86 36.59 16.72
N SER A 43 40.24 36.80 17.98
CA SER A 43 41.11 35.89 18.74
C SER A 43 40.35 34.66 19.24
N VAL A 44 41.06 33.60 19.65
CA VAL A 44 40.42 32.41 20.24
C VAL A 44 39.83 32.75 21.61
N ALA A 45 38.55 32.46 21.81
CA ALA A 45 37.85 32.69 23.07
C ALA A 45 38.18 31.60 24.11
N ALA A 46 39.43 31.55 24.56
CA ALA A 46 39.87 30.61 25.59
C ALA A 46 39.07 30.80 26.88
N ASN A 47 38.68 29.70 27.54
CA ASN A 47 37.90 29.72 28.78
C ASN A 47 36.54 30.45 28.67
N CYS A 48 35.95 30.55 27.47
CA CYS A 48 34.57 31.01 27.32
C CYS A 48 33.56 30.19 28.15
N GLN A 49 32.42 30.78 28.47
CA GLN A 49 31.34 30.11 29.19
C GLN A 49 30.04 30.10 28.39
N ALA A 50 29.48 28.91 28.16
CA ALA A 50 28.20 28.72 27.51
C ALA A 50 27.11 28.38 28.53
N THR A 51 26.12 29.25 28.67
CA THR A 51 24.93 29.03 29.49
C THR A 51 23.74 28.72 28.60
N PHE A 52 22.97 27.67 28.95
CA PHE A 52 21.82 27.22 28.17
C PHE A 52 20.53 27.42 28.98
N PHE A 53 19.51 27.99 28.34
CA PHE A 53 18.22 28.27 28.94
C PHE A 53 17.09 27.63 28.12
N ARG A 54 15.98 27.34 28.79
CA ARG A 54 14.73 26.99 28.11
C ARG A 54 14.28 28.19 27.27
N ALA A 55 13.84 27.95 26.04
CA ALA A 55 13.37 29.01 25.15
C ALA A 55 12.26 29.85 25.78
N GLY A 56 12.28 31.15 25.49
CA GLY A 56 11.31 32.11 26.03
C GLY A 56 11.54 32.50 27.49
N THR A 57 12.58 31.99 28.15
CA THR A 57 12.93 32.40 29.51
C THR A 57 14.41 32.78 29.63
N PRO A 58 14.75 33.93 30.22
CA PRO A 58 16.14 34.36 30.38
C PRO A 58 16.83 33.77 31.62
N SER A 59 16.16 32.91 32.39
CA SER A 59 16.64 32.47 33.71
C SER A 59 16.42 30.98 34.01
N SER A 60 15.53 30.29 33.29
CA SER A 60 15.31 28.86 33.52
C SER A 60 16.37 28.06 32.78
N LYS A 61 17.33 27.50 33.52
CA LYS A 61 18.41 26.70 32.93
C LYS A 61 17.85 25.46 32.22
N GLN A 62 18.44 25.13 31.08
CA GLN A 62 18.22 23.90 30.37
C GLN A 62 19.23 22.85 30.84
N ASN A 63 18.79 21.60 30.98
CA ASN A 63 19.71 20.50 31.31
C ASN A 63 20.58 20.17 30.10
N VAL A 64 21.87 19.95 30.34
CA VAL A 64 22.89 19.60 29.35
C VAL A 64 23.51 18.28 29.77
N TYR A 65 23.89 17.42 28.84
CA TYR A 65 24.31 16.05 29.10
C TYR A 65 25.57 15.67 28.32
N ALA A 66 26.32 14.69 28.83
CA ALA A 66 27.54 14.14 28.22
C ALA A 66 27.27 12.95 27.29
N ASP A 67 26.01 12.53 27.16
CA ASP A 67 25.59 11.41 26.34
C ASP A 67 24.26 11.69 25.62
N PHE A 68 24.08 11.02 24.48
CA PHE A 68 22.87 11.14 23.67
C PHE A 68 21.62 10.54 24.33
N SER A 69 21.76 9.75 25.40
CA SER A 69 20.60 9.17 26.11
C SER A 69 20.06 10.11 27.20
N LEU A 70 20.65 11.31 27.36
CA LEU A 70 20.29 12.30 28.36
C LEU A 70 20.38 11.76 29.80
N THR A 71 21.40 10.93 30.08
CA THR A 71 21.52 10.24 31.38
C THR A 71 22.59 10.84 32.29
N GLN A 72 23.67 11.37 31.73
CA GLN A 72 24.80 11.95 32.44
C GLN A 72 24.77 13.47 32.33
N GLN A 73 24.13 14.13 33.29
CA GLN A 73 24.00 15.57 33.29
C GLN A 73 25.36 16.27 33.51
N LEU A 74 25.67 17.23 32.63
CA LEU A 74 26.79 18.15 32.73
C LEU A 74 26.40 19.43 33.48
N ALA A 75 27.43 20.17 33.92
CA ALA A 75 27.25 21.49 34.49
C ALA A 75 26.71 22.50 33.44
N ASN A 76 25.94 23.48 33.91
CA ASN A 76 25.48 24.61 33.11
C ASN A 76 25.70 25.89 33.94
N PRO A 77 26.72 26.72 33.64
CA PRO A 77 27.41 26.83 32.34
C PRO A 77 28.45 25.74 32.04
N LEU A 78 28.69 25.51 30.75
CA LEU A 78 29.84 24.76 30.23
C LEU A 78 31.01 25.70 29.96
N SER A 79 32.23 25.24 30.24
CA SER A 79 33.46 26.00 29.99
C SER A 79 34.18 25.50 28.74
N CYS A 80 34.73 26.43 27.97
CA CYS A 80 35.59 26.14 26.83
C CYS A 80 37.00 25.78 27.31
N ASP A 81 37.70 24.97 26.52
CA ASP A 81 39.14 24.72 26.72
C ASP A 81 40.00 25.92 26.29
N GLN A 82 41.33 25.77 26.39
CA GLN A 82 42.28 26.81 25.99
C GLN A 82 42.28 27.08 24.48
N SER A 83 41.72 26.17 23.67
CA SER A 83 41.53 26.34 22.22
C SER A 83 40.15 26.94 21.88
N GLY A 84 39.40 27.41 22.89
CA GLY A 84 38.08 28.02 22.72
C GLY A 84 37.01 27.03 22.28
N ARG A 85 37.17 25.73 22.56
CA ARG A 85 36.17 24.71 22.19
C ARG A 85 35.35 24.31 23.39
N LEU A 86 34.03 24.24 23.21
CA LEU A 86 33.15 23.55 24.16
C LEU A 86 33.34 22.04 24.05
N PRO A 87 33.22 21.28 25.16
CA PRO A 87 33.18 19.83 25.10
C PRO A 87 32.00 19.36 24.24
N MET A 88 32.00 18.09 23.85
CA MET A 88 30.81 17.51 23.26
C MET A 88 29.68 17.51 24.30
N PHE A 89 28.49 17.97 23.90
CA PHE A 89 27.32 18.03 24.76
C PHE A 89 26.04 17.71 24.00
N TRP A 90 25.05 17.22 24.74
CA TRP A 90 23.71 16.88 24.28
C TRP A 90 22.65 17.59 25.12
N ILE A 91 21.57 18.03 24.48
CA ILE A 91 20.46 18.73 25.10
C ILE A 91 19.16 18.13 24.55
N ALA A 92 18.09 18.14 25.34
CA ALA A 92 16.76 17.76 24.85
C ALA A 92 16.34 18.62 23.64
N ASP A 93 15.63 17.99 22.71
CA ASP A 93 15.16 18.58 21.46
C ASP A 93 14.20 19.76 21.68
N GLY A 94 14.21 20.67 20.71
CA GLY A 94 13.41 21.88 20.72
C GLY A 94 14.23 23.16 20.65
N LEU A 95 13.56 24.28 20.85
CA LEU A 95 14.19 25.60 20.91
C LEU A 95 14.82 25.81 22.28
N ILE A 96 16.05 26.31 22.28
CA ILE A 96 16.77 26.74 23.48
C ILE A 96 17.34 28.13 23.27
N HIS A 97 17.56 28.86 24.35
CA HIS A 97 18.33 30.10 24.31
C HIS A 97 19.75 29.84 24.83
N VAL A 98 20.77 30.22 24.06
CA VAL A 98 22.17 30.03 24.41
C VAL A 98 22.86 31.37 24.55
N ARG A 99 23.62 31.50 25.64
CA ARG A 99 24.49 32.64 25.91
C ARG A 99 25.92 32.15 26.07
N LEU A 100 26.77 32.44 25.08
CA LEU A 100 28.20 32.22 25.13
C LEU A 100 28.89 33.55 25.45
N THR A 101 29.70 33.59 26.52
CA THR A 101 30.51 34.76 26.88
C THR A 101 31.99 34.43 26.80
N ASN A 102 32.83 35.42 26.51
CA ASN A 102 34.28 35.29 26.66
C ASN A 102 34.68 35.17 28.15
N SER A 103 35.98 35.01 28.42
CA SER A 103 36.51 34.88 29.79
C SER A 103 36.25 36.11 30.68
N SER A 104 35.99 37.26 30.07
CA SER A 104 35.69 38.53 30.75
C SER A 104 34.19 38.76 30.96
N GLY A 105 33.33 37.85 30.49
CA GLY A 105 31.88 37.93 30.63
C GLY A 105 31.15 38.69 29.50
N ASN A 106 31.85 39.12 28.45
CA ASN A 106 31.22 39.78 27.30
C ASN A 106 30.56 38.75 26.38
N PRO A 107 29.35 39.01 25.84
CA PRO A 107 28.65 38.07 24.99
C PRO A 107 29.31 37.94 23.60
N ILE A 108 29.52 36.69 23.16
CA ILE A 108 29.94 36.29 21.81
C ILE A 108 28.72 35.82 21.03
N VAL A 109 27.88 34.98 21.65
CA VAL A 109 26.60 34.50 21.09
C VAL A 109 25.53 34.70 22.15
N ASP A 110 24.41 35.32 21.80
CA ASP A 110 23.24 35.43 22.67
C ASP A 110 21.99 35.32 21.81
N THR A 111 21.51 34.09 21.58
CA THR A 111 20.43 33.84 20.63
C THR A 111 19.66 32.57 20.93
N THR A 112 18.47 32.46 20.34
CA THR A 112 17.66 31.24 20.38
C THR A 112 18.03 30.35 19.20
N MET A 113 18.31 29.08 19.48
CA MET A 113 18.72 28.08 18.48
C MET A 113 17.85 26.83 18.59
N GLN A 114 17.59 26.20 17.45
CA GLN A 114 16.99 24.87 17.41
C GLN A 114 18.08 23.83 17.71
N VAL A 115 17.82 22.95 18.67
CA VAL A 115 18.68 21.79 18.94
C VAL A 115 18.57 20.81 17.77
N LEU A 116 19.70 20.46 17.16
CA LEU A 116 19.80 19.54 16.02
C LEU A 116 20.26 18.18 16.52
N GLY A 117 19.40 17.16 16.47
CA GLY A 117 19.72 15.83 16.96
C GLY A 117 18.86 14.72 16.39
N PRO A 118 19.28 13.45 16.56
CA PRO A 118 18.49 12.29 16.23
C PRO A 118 17.18 12.28 17.02
N SER A 119 16.11 12.66 16.32
CA SER A 119 14.73 12.49 16.78
C SER A 119 14.50 11.02 17.13
N SER A 120 13.78 10.76 18.23
CA SER A 120 13.63 9.47 18.92
C SER A 120 12.87 8.38 18.12
N GLY A 121 12.73 8.55 16.81
CA GLY A 121 12.23 7.52 15.89
C GLY A 121 13.28 6.43 15.66
N GLY A 122 13.20 5.36 16.45
CA GLY A 122 14.17 4.26 16.45
C GLY A 122 14.42 3.63 15.09
N GLY A 123 15.68 3.24 14.88
CA GLY A 123 16.05 2.19 13.95
C GLY A 123 17.09 2.56 12.89
N GLY A 124 18.37 2.52 13.28
CA GLY A 124 19.46 2.15 12.36
C GLY A 124 20.22 3.31 11.69
N GLY A 125 21.43 3.57 12.21
CA GLY A 125 22.62 3.96 11.45
C GLY A 125 22.50 5.07 10.40
N GLY A 126 22.97 6.27 10.77
CA GLY A 126 23.35 7.33 9.83
C GLY A 126 22.24 8.35 9.60
N SER A 127 22.48 9.58 10.08
CA SER A 127 21.76 10.82 9.78
C SER A 127 20.22 10.73 9.81
N THR A 128 19.62 11.14 10.92
CA THR A 128 18.17 11.23 11.09
C THR A 128 17.59 12.39 10.28
N VAL A 129 17.37 12.15 9.00
CA VAL A 129 16.16 12.67 8.37
C VAL A 129 14.97 12.12 9.15
N ASP A 130 13.97 12.96 9.42
CA ASP A 130 12.68 12.49 9.95
C ASP A 130 12.25 11.26 9.14
N PRO A 131 11.87 10.13 9.75
CA PRO A 131 11.37 8.98 9.00
C PRO A 131 10.23 9.36 8.04
N THR A 132 9.45 10.40 8.36
CA THR A 132 8.43 11.00 7.48
C THR A 132 9.00 11.88 6.37
N ALA A 133 10.24 12.38 6.49
CA ALA A 133 10.93 13.11 5.43
C ALA A 133 11.34 12.20 4.25
N ILE A 134 11.36 10.88 4.43
CA ILE A 134 11.52 9.92 3.31
C ILE A 134 10.18 9.32 2.90
N MET A 135 9.36 8.88 3.87
CA MET A 135 8.03 8.31 3.63
C MET A 135 7.08 8.62 4.79
N ALA A 136 5.96 9.28 4.49
CA ALA A 136 4.91 9.55 5.45
C ALA A 136 4.08 8.29 5.76
N THR A 137 3.41 8.28 6.91
CA THR A 137 2.43 7.23 7.25
C THR A 137 1.40 7.06 6.15
N GLY A 138 1.13 5.83 5.75
CA GLY A 138 0.23 5.51 4.64
C GLY A 138 0.93 5.41 3.27
N ASP A 139 2.16 5.90 3.14
CA ASP A 139 2.92 5.73 1.90
C ASP A 139 3.18 4.26 1.60
N MET A 140 3.12 3.94 0.32
CA MET A 140 3.33 2.59 -0.19
C MET A 140 4.74 2.44 -0.77
N LYS A 141 5.34 1.26 -0.56
CA LYS A 141 6.52 0.85 -1.32
C LYS A 141 6.46 -0.61 -1.73
N ALA A 142 7.08 -0.91 -2.87
CA ALA A 142 7.35 -2.27 -3.28
C ALA A 142 8.68 -2.76 -2.70
N ARG A 143 8.74 -4.04 -2.33
CA ARG A 143 9.97 -4.73 -1.96
C ARG A 143 9.98 -6.14 -2.52
N TYR A 144 11.11 -6.53 -3.08
CA TYR A 144 11.35 -7.93 -3.48
C TYR A 144 11.66 -8.77 -2.22
N GLY A 145 10.61 -9.34 -1.63
CA GLY A 145 10.65 -10.12 -0.40
C GLY A 145 9.24 -10.39 0.13
N THR A 146 9.07 -11.30 1.09
CA THR A 146 7.75 -11.78 1.54
C THR A 146 7.51 -11.68 3.05
N GLY A 147 8.56 -11.43 3.84
CA GLY A 147 8.52 -11.41 5.30
C GLY A 147 7.99 -10.10 5.91
N PRO A 148 7.85 -10.03 7.24
CA PRO A 148 7.54 -8.78 7.92
C PRO A 148 8.68 -7.76 7.74
N LEU A 149 8.34 -6.48 7.82
CA LEU A 149 9.29 -5.38 7.66
C LEU A 149 9.10 -4.36 8.79
N SER A 150 10.16 -4.09 9.55
CA SER A 150 10.11 -3.11 10.63
C SER A 150 9.73 -1.72 10.11
N GLY A 151 8.82 -1.03 10.81
CA GLY A 151 8.27 0.26 10.40
C GLY A 151 7.19 0.20 9.31
N PHE A 152 6.81 -1.01 8.86
CA PHE A 152 5.81 -1.23 7.82
C PHE A 152 4.85 -2.39 8.17
N VAL A 153 3.75 -2.48 7.44
CA VAL A 153 2.85 -3.64 7.36
C VAL A 153 2.55 -3.99 5.91
N ARG A 154 2.23 -5.24 5.60
CA ARG A 154 1.89 -5.62 4.22
C ARG A 154 0.48 -5.18 3.88
N ALA A 155 0.27 -4.73 2.64
CA ALA A 155 -1.06 -4.38 2.16
C ALA A 155 -1.76 -5.64 1.60
N ASN A 156 -2.17 -6.53 2.52
CA ASN A 156 -2.58 -7.90 2.22
C ASN A 156 -4.03 -8.23 2.62
N GLY A 157 -4.85 -7.22 2.96
CA GLY A 157 -6.23 -7.41 3.38
C GLY A 157 -6.41 -7.96 4.80
N LEU A 158 -5.33 -8.21 5.55
CA LEU A 158 -5.40 -8.57 6.96
C LEU A 158 -5.63 -7.33 7.83
N THR A 159 -5.68 -7.50 9.16
CA THR A 159 -6.04 -6.41 10.08
C THR A 159 -4.84 -5.84 10.85
N ILE A 160 -4.90 -4.55 11.15
CA ILE A 160 -4.03 -3.85 12.10
C ILE A 160 -4.84 -3.31 13.29
N GLY A 161 -4.16 -3.10 14.42
CA GLY A 161 -4.76 -2.52 15.62
C GLY A 161 -3.76 -2.47 16.77
N ASN A 162 -4.22 -1.98 17.92
CA ASN A 162 -3.37 -1.87 19.10
C ASN A 162 -2.90 -3.24 19.63
N GLY A 163 -2.01 -3.27 20.63
CA GLY A 163 -1.46 -4.51 21.18
C GLY A 163 -2.49 -5.51 21.77
N ALA A 164 -3.67 -5.02 22.16
CA ALA A 164 -4.75 -5.85 22.71
C ALA A 164 -5.80 -6.26 21.66
N SER A 165 -5.73 -5.72 20.44
CA SER A 165 -6.77 -5.86 19.41
C SER A 165 -6.91 -7.27 18.83
N GLY A 166 -5.87 -8.12 18.93
CA GLY A 166 -5.84 -9.42 18.25
C GLY A 166 -5.78 -9.32 16.73
N ALA A 167 -5.36 -8.18 16.19
CA ALA A 167 -5.21 -7.96 14.75
C ALA A 167 -4.20 -8.95 14.11
N SER A 168 -4.50 -9.35 12.87
CA SER A 168 -3.88 -10.50 12.20
C SER A 168 -2.58 -10.20 11.45
N GLU A 169 -2.44 -9.01 10.86
CA GLU A 169 -1.16 -8.57 10.29
C GLU A 169 -0.25 -8.02 11.38
N ARG A 170 -0.78 -7.12 12.22
CA ARG A 170 -0.01 -6.49 13.30
C ARG A 170 -0.92 -5.96 14.41
N ALA A 171 -0.82 -6.56 15.59
CA ALA A 171 -1.40 -6.06 16.84
C ALA A 171 -0.29 -5.41 17.68
N ASN A 172 -0.09 -4.09 17.53
CA ASN A 172 0.98 -3.37 18.21
C ASN A 172 0.68 -1.86 18.33
N ALA A 173 1.22 -1.22 19.36
CA ALA A 173 1.09 0.21 19.60
C ALA A 173 1.58 1.09 18.44
N ASP A 174 2.57 0.61 17.66
CA ASP A 174 3.13 1.33 16.53
C ASP A 174 2.22 1.40 15.29
N THR A 175 1.05 0.75 15.32
CA THR A 175 0.06 0.82 14.24
C THR A 175 -0.89 2.00 14.34
N GLN A 176 -0.85 2.76 15.45
CA GLN A 176 -1.81 3.83 15.73
C GLN A 176 -1.89 4.86 14.58
N ALA A 177 -0.74 5.34 14.11
CA ALA A 177 -0.70 6.38 13.08
C ALA A 177 -1.35 5.89 11.78
N LEU A 178 -0.94 4.72 11.29
CA LEU A 178 -1.53 4.11 10.09
C LEU A 178 -3.01 3.75 10.27
N PHE A 179 -3.42 3.25 11.43
CA PHE A 179 -4.82 2.94 11.73
C PHE A 179 -5.69 4.20 11.61
N VAL A 180 -5.27 5.29 12.26
CA VAL A 180 -6.00 6.56 12.23
C VAL A 180 -6.04 7.12 10.82
N TYR A 181 -4.91 7.10 10.10
CA TYR A 181 -4.83 7.55 8.70
C TYR A 181 -5.79 6.78 7.80
N LEU A 182 -5.68 5.44 7.72
CA LEU A 182 -6.51 4.61 6.85
C LEU A 182 -7.99 4.70 7.21
N CYS A 183 -8.31 4.73 8.49
CA CYS A 183 -9.68 4.93 8.95
C CYS A 183 -10.22 6.28 8.48
N SER A 184 -9.46 7.37 8.54
CA SER A 184 -9.97 8.66 8.05
C SER A 184 -10.03 8.76 6.53
N THR A 185 -9.10 8.14 5.82
CA THR A 185 -8.95 8.28 4.37
C THR A 185 -9.84 7.35 3.56
N ASP A 186 -10.05 6.10 4.01
CA ASP A 186 -10.85 5.12 3.30
C ASP A 186 -11.99 4.59 4.18
N ALA A 187 -13.20 5.03 3.89
CA ALA A 187 -14.41 4.59 4.56
C ALA A 187 -14.83 3.15 4.21
N ASN A 188 -14.32 2.59 3.11
CA ASN A 188 -14.69 1.26 2.63
C ASN A 188 -13.86 0.16 3.30
N LEU A 189 -12.75 0.50 3.96
CA LEU A 189 -11.97 -0.47 4.73
C LEU A 189 -12.80 -0.99 5.91
N VAL A 190 -12.92 -2.32 5.93
CA VAL A 190 -13.69 -3.04 6.95
C VAL A 190 -13.04 -2.85 8.32
N MET A 191 -13.85 -2.45 9.30
CA MET A 191 -13.44 -2.35 10.70
C MET A 191 -14.33 -3.24 11.55
N THR A 192 -13.71 -4.00 12.47
CA THR A 192 -14.40 -4.90 13.39
C THR A 192 -13.96 -4.63 14.83
N PRO A 193 -14.89 -4.32 15.76
CA PRO A 193 -16.28 -3.90 15.54
C PRO A 193 -16.44 -2.70 14.60
N ALA A 194 -17.67 -2.42 14.16
CA ALA A 194 -17.96 -1.34 13.23
C ALA A 194 -17.44 0.04 13.72
N ARG A 195 -17.07 0.89 12.76
CA ARG A 195 -16.47 2.20 12.99
C ARG A 195 -17.40 3.13 13.78
N SER A 196 -16.85 3.89 14.72
CA SER A 196 -17.64 4.85 15.53
C SER A 196 -17.70 6.27 14.94
N GLY A 197 -16.86 6.56 13.95
CA GLY A 197 -16.68 7.89 13.38
C GLY A 197 -15.51 8.67 13.99
N ASN A 198 -14.92 8.17 15.08
CA ASN A 198 -13.67 8.69 15.63
C ASN A 198 -12.59 7.59 15.62
N CYS A 199 -11.67 7.68 14.67
CA CYS A 199 -10.66 6.67 14.42
C CYS A 199 -9.68 6.46 15.59
N LEU A 200 -9.38 7.50 16.37
CA LEU A 200 -8.53 7.37 17.56
C LEU A 200 -9.24 6.61 18.68
N ASN A 201 -10.53 6.89 18.90
CA ASN A 201 -11.35 6.15 19.86
C ASN A 201 -11.53 4.69 19.42
N ASP A 202 -11.71 4.46 18.12
CA ASP A 202 -11.78 3.11 17.55
C ASP A 202 -10.48 2.32 17.80
N TYR A 203 -9.32 2.97 17.62
CA TYR A 203 -8.03 2.38 17.94
C TYR A 203 -7.87 2.08 19.45
N ASN A 204 -8.21 3.04 20.31
CA ASN A 204 -8.12 2.89 21.77
C ASN A 204 -9.09 1.83 22.30
N ALA A 205 -10.23 1.64 21.63
CA ALA A 205 -11.20 0.58 21.91
C ALA A 205 -10.76 -0.81 21.40
N SER A 206 -9.52 -0.96 20.93
CA SER A 206 -8.94 -2.23 20.45
C SER A 206 -9.68 -2.82 19.26
N LYS A 207 -10.28 -1.97 18.42
CA LYS A 207 -10.87 -2.41 17.16
C LYS A 207 -9.78 -2.82 16.17
N GLN A 208 -10.17 -3.64 15.21
CA GLN A 208 -9.32 -4.10 14.12
C GLN A 208 -9.74 -3.41 12.83
N LEU A 209 -8.78 -2.84 12.09
CA LEU A 209 -9.02 -2.25 10.77
C LEU A 209 -8.32 -3.10 9.71
N ALA A 210 -9.05 -3.49 8.67
CA ALA A 210 -8.46 -4.14 7.50
C ALA A 210 -7.59 -3.16 6.72
N VAL A 211 -6.39 -3.58 6.33
CA VAL A 211 -5.56 -2.80 5.40
C VAL A 211 -6.01 -3.05 3.96
N PRO A 212 -5.72 -2.14 3.01
CA PRO A 212 -5.94 -2.40 1.59
C PRO A 212 -5.34 -3.74 1.15
N ASP A 213 -6.07 -4.48 0.31
CA ASP A 213 -5.61 -5.75 -0.23
C ASP A 213 -5.01 -5.55 -1.63
N TRP A 214 -3.71 -5.73 -1.79
CA TRP A 214 -3.03 -5.61 -3.09
C TRP A 214 -2.61 -6.96 -3.67
N ARG A 215 -3.04 -8.07 -3.08
CA ARG A 215 -2.67 -9.41 -3.55
C ARG A 215 -3.18 -9.62 -4.99
N GLY A 216 -2.26 -9.90 -5.91
CA GLY A 216 -2.57 -10.15 -7.32
C GLY A 216 -3.06 -8.93 -8.11
N ARG A 217 -2.92 -7.71 -7.58
CA ARG A 217 -3.43 -6.48 -8.21
C ARG A 217 -2.29 -5.62 -8.75
N ALA A 218 -2.50 -5.05 -9.94
CA ALA A 218 -1.63 -4.00 -10.47
C ALA A 218 -1.98 -2.65 -9.85
N LEU A 219 -0.97 -1.82 -9.59
CA LEU A 219 -1.17 -0.47 -9.10
C LEU A 219 -1.63 0.45 -10.24
N ALA A 220 -2.78 1.07 -10.05
CA ALA A 220 -3.27 2.17 -10.86
C ALA A 220 -3.57 3.36 -9.94
N PHE A 221 -3.57 4.57 -10.52
CA PHE A 221 -3.90 5.80 -9.80
C PHE A 221 -5.38 6.13 -9.97
N LEU A 222 -5.93 6.92 -9.04
CA LEU A 222 -7.32 7.39 -9.13
C LEU A 222 -7.53 8.13 -10.46
N ASP A 223 -8.71 7.99 -11.06
CA ASP A 223 -8.98 8.58 -12.37
C ASP A 223 -9.18 10.12 -12.31
N ASP A 224 -9.44 10.65 -11.10
CA ASP A 224 -9.65 12.07 -10.84
C ASP A 224 -8.40 12.79 -10.31
N MET A 225 -7.62 12.17 -9.42
CA MET A 225 -6.40 12.75 -8.79
C MET A 225 -6.59 14.19 -8.29
N GLY A 226 -7.77 14.50 -7.72
CA GLY A 226 -8.12 15.84 -7.25
C GLY A 226 -8.64 16.80 -8.33
N ASN A 227 -8.92 16.32 -9.54
CA ASN A 227 -9.58 17.02 -10.64
C ASN A 227 -10.88 16.30 -11.04
N SER A 228 -11.49 16.62 -12.18
CA SER A 228 -12.51 15.78 -12.79
C SER A 228 -11.91 14.47 -13.32
N ALA A 229 -12.70 13.40 -13.28
CA ALA A 229 -12.30 12.08 -13.78
C ALA A 229 -11.90 12.14 -15.26
N ALA A 230 -10.72 11.59 -15.59
CA ALA A 230 -10.15 11.61 -16.93
C ALA A 230 -10.82 10.62 -17.90
N GLY A 231 -11.61 9.66 -17.40
CA GLY A 231 -12.32 8.66 -18.20
C GLY A 231 -11.43 7.54 -18.74
N ARG A 232 -10.25 7.30 -18.15
CA ARG A 232 -9.32 6.25 -18.60
C ARG A 232 -9.65 4.89 -17.98
N LEU A 233 -10.16 4.89 -16.75
CA LEU A 233 -10.63 3.71 -16.03
C LEU A 233 -12.14 3.81 -15.79
N THR A 234 -12.93 3.61 -16.85
CA THR A 234 -14.39 3.74 -16.75
C THR A 234 -15.02 2.54 -16.06
N ALA A 235 -16.13 2.75 -15.34
CA ALA A 235 -16.84 1.67 -14.66
C ALA A 235 -17.28 0.55 -15.61
N SER A 236 -17.59 0.85 -16.88
CA SER A 236 -18.00 -0.14 -17.87
C SER A 236 -16.91 -1.18 -18.19
N TYR A 237 -15.63 -0.78 -18.17
CA TYR A 237 -14.52 -1.68 -18.53
C TYR A 237 -13.68 -2.09 -17.32
N PHE A 238 -13.52 -1.18 -16.35
CA PHE A 238 -12.83 -1.47 -15.10
C PHE A 238 -13.72 -2.30 -14.16
N GLY A 239 -15.04 -2.18 -14.24
CA GLY A 239 -16.00 -2.91 -13.41
C GLY A 239 -16.37 -2.22 -12.09
N THR A 240 -15.77 -1.07 -11.80
CA THR A 240 -16.05 -0.25 -10.60
C THR A 240 -15.69 1.21 -10.85
N THR A 241 -16.09 2.11 -9.96
CA THR A 241 -15.79 3.54 -10.05
C THR A 241 -14.32 3.79 -9.66
N ALA A 242 -13.51 4.23 -10.63
CA ALA A 242 -12.06 4.44 -10.45
C ALA A 242 -11.67 5.74 -9.70
N THR A 243 -12.63 6.45 -9.12
CA THR A 243 -12.40 7.56 -8.17
C THR A 243 -12.51 7.11 -6.71
N ILE A 244 -12.93 5.86 -6.45
CA ILE A 244 -13.00 5.29 -5.11
C ILE A 244 -11.63 4.68 -4.76
N LEU A 245 -11.02 5.15 -3.68
CA LEU A 245 -9.77 4.60 -3.19
C LEU A 245 -9.91 3.12 -2.84
N GLY A 246 -8.89 2.32 -3.17
CA GLY A 246 -8.90 0.88 -2.93
C GLY A 246 -9.85 0.08 -3.83
N ALA A 247 -10.61 0.72 -4.71
CA ALA A 247 -11.45 0.03 -5.68
C ALA A 247 -10.58 -0.80 -6.64
N ALA A 248 -10.90 -2.08 -6.74
CA ALA A 248 -10.21 -3.02 -7.60
C ALA A 248 -11.14 -3.49 -8.71
N GLY A 249 -10.61 -3.50 -9.93
CA GLY A 249 -11.34 -3.85 -11.14
C GLY A 249 -10.47 -4.65 -12.10
N GLY A 250 -11.04 -4.95 -13.27
CA GLY A 250 -10.45 -5.86 -14.26
C GLY A 250 -10.81 -7.33 -14.04
N ALA A 251 -10.37 -8.16 -14.97
CA ALA A 251 -10.64 -9.60 -14.98
C ALA A 251 -9.34 -10.39 -15.21
N GLU A 252 -9.24 -11.57 -14.62
CA GLU A 252 -8.13 -12.52 -14.80
C GLU A 252 -7.98 -12.94 -16.28
N SER A 253 -9.11 -13.07 -16.97
CA SER A 253 -9.16 -13.45 -18.37
C SER A 253 -10.36 -12.81 -19.08
N LEU A 254 -10.31 -12.78 -20.40
CA LEU A 254 -11.41 -12.33 -21.25
C LEU A 254 -11.76 -13.42 -22.25
N THR A 255 -13.04 -13.77 -22.34
CA THR A 255 -13.55 -14.61 -23.42
C THR A 255 -13.84 -13.74 -24.64
N LEU A 256 -13.26 -14.07 -25.79
CA LEU A 256 -13.55 -13.38 -27.03
C LEU A 256 -14.95 -13.74 -27.52
N THR A 257 -15.78 -12.72 -27.70
CA THR A 257 -17.09 -12.86 -28.34
C THR A 257 -16.93 -12.96 -29.85
N ALA A 258 -17.96 -13.48 -30.55
CA ALA A 258 -17.95 -13.56 -32.01
C ALA A 258 -17.71 -12.20 -32.69
N ALA A 259 -18.15 -11.09 -32.08
CA ALA A 259 -17.93 -9.74 -32.60
C ALA A 259 -16.46 -9.27 -32.51
N GLN A 260 -15.65 -9.90 -31.64
CA GLN A 260 -14.23 -9.60 -31.48
C GLN A 260 -13.34 -10.52 -32.32
N LEU A 261 -13.91 -11.56 -32.95
CA LEU A 261 -13.20 -12.45 -33.86
C LEU A 261 -13.24 -11.89 -35.29
N PRO A 262 -12.16 -12.03 -36.07
CA PRO A 262 -12.20 -11.74 -37.50
C PRO A 262 -13.30 -12.55 -38.19
N SER A 263 -13.99 -11.95 -39.16
CA SER A 263 -14.93 -12.69 -39.98
C SER A 263 -14.18 -13.73 -40.82
N ILE A 264 -14.58 -15.00 -40.69
CA ILE A 264 -13.99 -16.11 -41.45
C ILE A 264 -15.02 -16.57 -42.46
N THR A 265 -14.81 -16.19 -43.72
CA THR A 265 -15.61 -16.68 -44.84
C THR A 265 -14.92 -17.93 -45.39
N SER A 266 -15.60 -19.09 -45.32
CA SER A 266 -15.11 -20.29 -45.99
C SER A 266 -15.78 -20.43 -47.35
N THR A 267 -14.98 -20.48 -48.42
CA THR A 267 -15.44 -20.73 -49.78
C THR A 267 -14.94 -22.11 -50.23
N GLY A 268 -15.83 -22.91 -50.82
CA GLY A 268 -15.49 -24.24 -51.33
C GLY A 268 -16.35 -24.60 -52.54
N ASN A 269 -15.71 -25.11 -53.59
CA ASN A 269 -16.40 -25.75 -54.71
C ASN A 269 -16.65 -27.21 -54.36
N ASN A 270 -17.91 -27.57 -54.12
CA ASN A 270 -18.30 -28.95 -53.85
C ASN A 270 -18.82 -29.57 -55.16
N VAL A 271 -18.09 -30.56 -55.71
CA VAL A 271 -18.55 -31.32 -56.86
C VAL A 271 -19.51 -32.41 -56.37
N ILE A 272 -20.77 -32.33 -56.78
CA ILE A 272 -21.79 -33.34 -56.46
C ILE A 272 -21.97 -34.23 -57.69
N THR A 273 -21.60 -35.51 -57.58
CA THR A 273 -21.87 -36.51 -58.61
C THR A 273 -23.04 -37.38 -58.15
N VAL A 274 -24.17 -37.28 -58.86
CA VAL A 274 -25.34 -38.11 -58.59
C VAL A 274 -25.33 -39.28 -59.60
N THR A 275 -25.22 -40.51 -59.11
CA THR A 275 -25.29 -41.73 -59.94
C THR A 275 -26.56 -42.49 -59.61
N GLY A 276 -27.43 -42.71 -60.60
CA GLY A 276 -28.68 -43.45 -60.44
C GLY A 276 -28.67 -44.75 -61.25
N PRO A 277 -29.40 -45.80 -60.82
CA PRO A 277 -29.59 -46.98 -61.62
C PRO A 277 -30.40 -46.62 -62.88
N ASN A 278 -29.92 -47.05 -64.04
CA ASN A 278 -30.66 -46.92 -65.28
C ASN A 278 -31.76 -47.99 -65.29
N THR A 279 -32.88 -47.75 -64.60
CA THR A 279 -34.00 -48.69 -64.60
C THR A 279 -34.75 -48.55 -65.92
N GLY A 280 -34.37 -49.35 -66.91
CA GLY A 280 -35.14 -49.50 -68.14
C GLY A 280 -36.56 -49.95 -67.78
N PHE A 281 -37.53 -49.07 -67.96
CA PHE A 281 -38.94 -49.39 -67.71
C PHE A 281 -39.57 -49.86 -69.03
N ALA A 282 -40.01 -51.12 -69.08
CA ALA A 282 -40.83 -51.63 -70.17
C ALA A 282 -42.31 -51.41 -69.82
N VAL A 283 -42.93 -50.36 -70.36
CA VAL A 283 -44.40 -50.24 -70.33
C VAL A 283 -44.94 -51.16 -71.42
N VAL A 284 -45.63 -52.23 -71.01
CA VAL A 284 -46.51 -52.99 -71.91
C VAL A 284 -47.88 -52.34 -71.82
N ASP A 285 -48.25 -51.57 -72.84
CA ASP A 285 -49.59 -50.98 -72.92
C ASP A 285 -50.58 -52.10 -73.28
N GLY A 286 -51.32 -52.57 -72.29
CA GLY A 286 -52.45 -53.47 -72.49
C GLY A 286 -53.64 -52.70 -73.06
N LEU A 287 -53.73 -52.59 -74.38
CA LEU A 287 -54.97 -52.17 -75.05
C LEU A 287 -55.91 -53.38 -75.16
N PRO A 288 -57.14 -53.32 -74.61
CA PRO A 288 -58.11 -54.39 -74.80
C PRO A 288 -58.57 -54.36 -76.26
N GLY A 289 -58.03 -55.28 -77.05
CA GLY A 289 -58.59 -55.72 -78.32
C GLY A 289 -58.60 -54.71 -79.46
N VAL A 290 -57.50 -54.59 -80.20
CA VAL A 290 -57.54 -54.47 -81.67
C VAL A 290 -56.28 -55.11 -82.23
N GLY A 291 -56.44 -56.02 -83.20
CA GLY A 291 -55.34 -56.69 -83.86
C GLY A 291 -54.51 -55.78 -84.77
N ALA A 292 -53.32 -56.29 -85.10
CA ALA A 292 -52.37 -55.87 -86.13
C ALA A 292 -51.19 -54.96 -85.69
N ALA A 293 -50.00 -55.53 -85.93
CA ALA A 293 -48.70 -54.89 -86.14
C ALA A 293 -48.09 -54.10 -84.96
N SER A 294 -47.27 -54.82 -84.20
CA SER A 294 -46.13 -54.24 -83.48
C SER A 294 -45.22 -53.51 -84.48
N ASN A 295 -45.33 -52.19 -84.57
CA ASN A 295 -44.34 -51.37 -85.25
C ASN A 295 -44.09 -50.07 -84.45
N GLY A 296 -43.05 -50.16 -83.62
CA GLY A 296 -42.31 -49.09 -82.93
C GLY A 296 -42.97 -47.71 -82.80
N LEU A 297 -43.74 -47.51 -81.72
CA LEU A 297 -43.93 -46.18 -81.16
C LEU A 297 -42.69 -45.83 -80.31
N ASN A 298 -41.74 -45.12 -80.93
CA ASN A 298 -40.67 -44.41 -80.23
C ASN A 298 -41.29 -43.18 -79.54
N LEU A 299 -41.93 -43.41 -78.39
CA LEU A 299 -42.28 -42.32 -77.50
C LEU A 299 -40.96 -41.79 -76.92
N ASN A 300 -40.47 -40.67 -77.47
CA ASN A 300 -39.41 -39.87 -76.88
C ASN A 300 -39.97 -39.17 -75.62
N LYS A 301 -40.48 -39.95 -74.66
CA LYS A 301 -40.83 -39.46 -73.34
C LYS A 301 -39.52 -39.39 -72.57
N THR A 302 -38.98 -38.17 -72.47
CA THR A 302 -37.97 -37.83 -71.49
C THR A 302 -38.57 -38.12 -70.11
N ASN A 303 -38.38 -39.34 -69.61
CA ASN A 303 -38.79 -39.69 -68.26
C ASN A 303 -37.96 -38.84 -67.30
N LEU A 304 -38.64 -37.92 -66.60
CA LEU A 304 -38.06 -37.13 -65.52
C LEU A 304 -37.76 -38.09 -64.36
N MET A 305 -36.57 -38.70 -64.39
CA MET A 305 -36.07 -39.45 -63.23
C MET A 305 -35.75 -38.43 -62.13
N GLN A 306 -36.70 -38.24 -61.21
CA GLN A 306 -36.49 -37.38 -60.05
C GLN A 306 -35.63 -38.13 -59.03
N MET A 307 -34.32 -37.91 -59.10
CA MET A 307 -33.41 -38.34 -58.04
C MET A 307 -33.62 -37.43 -56.84
N SER A 308 -34.23 -37.95 -55.78
CA SER A 308 -34.43 -37.23 -54.53
C SER A 308 -33.38 -37.66 -53.51
N GLY A 309 -32.66 -36.68 -52.98
CA GLY A 309 -31.67 -36.86 -51.93
C GLY A 309 -31.33 -35.51 -51.31
N THR A 310 -31.22 -35.46 -49.99
CA THR A 310 -30.79 -34.24 -49.28
C THR A 310 -29.26 -34.18 -49.32
N ASN A 311 -28.70 -33.24 -50.08
CA ASN A 311 -27.26 -32.99 -50.07
C ASN A 311 -26.90 -32.14 -48.85
N ALA A 312 -26.31 -32.76 -47.82
CA ALA A 312 -25.76 -32.05 -46.67
C ALA A 312 -24.28 -31.74 -46.92
N ILE A 313 -23.98 -30.50 -47.29
CA ILE A 313 -22.60 -29.99 -47.40
C ILE A 313 -22.35 -29.14 -46.16
N SER A 314 -21.51 -29.62 -45.24
CA SER A 314 -21.09 -28.85 -44.07
C SER A 314 -19.65 -28.37 -44.24
N VAL A 315 -19.44 -27.08 -44.02
CA VAL A 315 -18.10 -26.50 -43.87
C VAL A 315 -17.94 -26.06 -42.42
N THR A 316 -17.03 -26.69 -41.69
CA THR A 316 -16.80 -26.37 -40.28
C THR A 316 -15.58 -25.45 -40.18
N SER A 317 -15.73 -24.30 -39.54
CA SER A 317 -14.63 -23.43 -39.16
C SER A 317 -14.14 -23.83 -37.76
N SER A 318 -12.90 -24.33 -37.66
CA SER A 318 -12.33 -24.85 -36.40
C SER A 318 -11.46 -23.84 -35.63
N ASN A 319 -11.45 -22.57 -36.06
CA ASN A 319 -10.63 -21.49 -35.50
C ASN A 319 -11.47 -20.35 -34.88
N THR A 320 -12.71 -20.64 -34.46
CA THR A 320 -13.62 -19.70 -33.79
C THR A 320 -13.55 -19.79 -32.26
N SER A 321 -12.44 -20.25 -31.68
CA SER A 321 -12.41 -20.58 -30.26
C SER A 321 -12.69 -19.34 -29.39
N GLY A 322 -13.86 -19.31 -28.75
CA GLY A 322 -14.21 -18.39 -27.65
C GLY A 322 -13.52 -18.80 -26.34
N ALA A 323 -12.25 -19.19 -26.43
CA ALA A 323 -11.46 -19.55 -25.25
C ALA A 323 -11.05 -18.27 -24.51
N ALA A 324 -10.98 -18.37 -23.18
CA ALA A 324 -10.46 -17.30 -22.37
C ALA A 324 -8.98 -17.06 -22.69
N HIS A 325 -8.58 -15.80 -22.89
CA HIS A 325 -7.19 -15.41 -23.05
C HIS A 325 -6.73 -14.53 -21.90
N ARG A 326 -5.43 -14.58 -21.64
CA ARG A 326 -4.76 -13.77 -20.63
C ARG A 326 -4.83 -12.30 -21.03
N THR A 327 -5.30 -11.46 -20.12
CA THR A 327 -5.39 -10.00 -20.28
C THR A 327 -4.22 -9.25 -19.61
N VAL A 328 -3.41 -9.94 -18.81
CA VAL A 328 -2.29 -9.34 -18.08
C VAL A 328 -1.04 -9.19 -18.96
N GLN A 329 -0.43 -8.01 -18.89
CA GLN A 329 0.87 -7.72 -19.48
C GLN A 329 2.00 -8.51 -18.77
N PRO A 330 3.21 -8.61 -19.36
CA PRO A 330 4.36 -9.17 -18.67
C PRO A 330 4.56 -8.49 -17.30
N THR A 331 4.49 -9.27 -16.22
CA THR A 331 4.48 -8.77 -14.84
C THR A 331 5.34 -9.65 -13.94
N MET A 332 6.05 -9.02 -13.01
CA MET A 332 6.84 -9.69 -11.97
C MET A 332 6.35 -9.22 -10.59
N LEU A 333 6.29 -10.14 -9.64
CA LEU A 333 5.65 -9.90 -8.35
C LEU A 333 6.66 -9.40 -7.30
N ALA A 334 6.20 -8.44 -6.48
CA ALA A 334 6.85 -7.94 -5.28
C ALA A 334 5.79 -7.73 -4.19
N THR A 335 6.21 -7.60 -2.93
CA THR A 335 5.28 -7.31 -1.84
C THR A 335 5.13 -5.80 -1.66
N ILE A 336 3.88 -5.34 -1.57
CA ILE A 336 3.54 -3.96 -1.24
C ILE A 336 3.42 -3.80 0.27
N TYR A 337 4.11 -2.80 0.81
CA TYR A 337 4.12 -2.44 2.22
C TYR A 337 3.59 -1.02 2.39
N LEU A 338 2.84 -0.80 3.48
CA LEU A 338 2.37 0.50 3.96
C LEU A 338 3.23 0.96 5.13
N LYS A 339 3.66 2.22 5.11
CA LYS A 339 4.42 2.84 6.20
C LYS A 339 3.52 3.04 7.42
N LEU A 340 4.00 2.56 8.58
CA LEU A 340 3.37 2.80 9.89
C LEU A 340 3.51 4.26 10.31
#